data_AF-A0AA37F9S0-F1
#
_entry.id   AF-A0AA37F9S0-F1
#
_cell.length_a   1.000
_cell.length_b   1.000
_cell.length_c   1.000
_cell.angle_alpha   90.00
_cell.angle_beta   90.00
_cell.angle_gamma   90.00
#
_symmetry.space_group_name_H-M   'P 1'
#
loop_
_entity.id
_entity.type
_entity.pdbx_description
1 polymer ?
#
loop_
_entity_poly.entity_id
_entity_poly.type
_entity_poly.pdbx_seq_one_letter_code
_entity_poly.pdbx_strand_id
1 'polypeptide(L)' 'MGFDCSDIPRIVVYLRSGGKVELSHEESVELCREMQETGDTLESIYERRTGMKVKALRLMD' A
#
# COMPACT_ATOMS: atom_id res chain seq x y z
N MET A 1 20.41 -4.47 -3.98
CA MET A 1 19.89 -3.77 -2.80
C MET A 1 18.47 -4.26 -2.59
N GLY A 2 18.24 -5.11 -1.59
CA GLY A 2 16.90 -5.59 -1.24
C GLY A 2 16.21 -4.51 -0.42
N PHE A 3 15.02 -4.08 -0.86
CA PHE A 3 14.17 -3.19 -0.10
C PHE A 3 13.61 -4.01 1.07
N ASP A 4 13.91 -3.64 2.32
CA ASP A 4 13.36 -4.34 3.47
C ASP A 4 11.96 -3.79 3.76
N CYS A 5 10.94 -4.63 3.60
CA CYS A 5 9.56 -4.23 3.86
C CYS A 5 9.27 -3.96 5.34
N SER A 6 10.14 -4.40 6.26
CA SER A 6 9.94 -4.22 7.70
C SER A 6 10.14 -2.76 8.12
N ASP A 7 10.90 -1.99 7.37
CA ASP A 7 11.15 -0.56 7.60
C ASP A 7 10.26 0.34 6.72
N ILE A 8 9.20 -0.21 6.12
CA ILE A 8 8.36 0.59 5.23
C ILE A 8 7.63 1.71 6.02
N PRO A 9 7.71 2.97 5.58
CA PRO A 9 6.94 4.08 6.14
C PRO A 9 5.43 3.83 6.05
N ARG A 10 4.65 4.61 6.81
CA ARG A 10 3.19 4.47 6.79
C ARG A 10 2.64 4.82 5.41
N ILE A 11 1.79 3.95 4.89
CA ILE A 11 1.12 4.16 3.61
C ILE A 11 -0.21 4.89 3.84
N VAL A 12 -0.42 5.98 3.12
CA VAL A 12 -1.73 6.66 3.02
C VAL A 12 -2.30 6.46 1.62
N VAL A 13 -3.48 5.85 1.57
CA VAL A 13 -4.21 5.58 0.34
C VAL A 13 -5.31 6.61 0.17
N TYR A 14 -5.27 7.35 -0.93
CA TYR A 14 -6.33 8.27 -1.32
C TYR A 14 -7.27 7.55 -2.28
N LEU A 15 -8.54 7.46 -1.91
CA LEU A 15 -9.56 6.77 -2.70
C LEU A 15 -10.17 7.72 -3.73
N ARG A 16 -10.63 7.17 -4.87
CA ARG A 16 -11.37 7.95 -5.88
C ARG A 16 -12.72 8.46 -5.38
N SER A 17 -13.28 7.82 -4.35
CA SER A 17 -14.51 8.27 -3.68
C SER A 17 -14.33 9.57 -2.87
N GLY A 18 -13.09 10.06 -2.71
CA GLY A 18 -12.78 11.28 -1.96
C GLY A 18 -12.34 11.03 -0.51
N GLY A 19 -12.33 9.77 -0.05
CA GLY A 19 -11.81 9.39 1.26
C GLY A 19 -10.29 9.17 1.26
N LYS A 20 -9.70 9.11 2.46
CA LYS A 20 -8.34 8.61 2.68
C LYS A 20 -8.37 7.46 3.69
N VAL A 21 -7.47 6.50 3.51
CA VAL A 21 -7.24 5.39 4.44
C VAL A 21 -5.77 5.43 4.82
N GLU A 22 -5.50 5.50 6.11
CA GLU A 22 -4.16 5.45 6.65
C GLU A 22 -3.90 4.02 7.08
N LEU A 23 -2.96 3.35 6.43
CA LEU A 23 -2.62 1.97 6.73
C LEU A 23 -1.77 1.93 7.97
N SER A 24 -2.05 0.93 8.79
CA SER A 24 -1.19 0.56 9.91
C SER A 24 0.20 0.15 9.39
N HIS A 25 1.20 0.17 10.27
CA HIS A 25 2.53 -0.30 9.89
C HIS A 25 2.48 -1.77 9.44
N GLU A 26 1.75 -2.63 10.14
CA GLU A 26 1.57 -4.04 9.77
C GLU A 26 0.94 -4.22 8.38
N GLU A 27 -0.15 -3.48 8.09
CA GLU A 27 -0.79 -3.49 6.77
C GLU A 27 0.17 -3.00 5.68
N SER A 28 1.01 -2.01 5.99
CA SER A 28 2.00 -1.48 5.05
C SER A 28 3.09 -2.51 4.74
N VAL A 29 3.56 -3.25 5.76
CA VAL A 29 4.52 -4.34 5.61
C VAL A 29 3.94 -5.47 4.78
N GLU A 30 2.69 -5.88 5.04
CA GLU A 30 2.01 -6.91 4.27
C GLU A 30 1.89 -6.53 2.78
N LEU A 31 1.46 -5.29 2.51
CA LEU A 31 1.32 -4.80 1.14
C LEU A 31 2.65 -4.79 0.39
N CYS A 32 3.73 -4.39 1.09
CA CYS A 32 5.07 -4.43 0.54
C CYS A 32 5.55 -5.86 0.25
N ARG A 33 5.29 -6.81 1.16
CA ARG A 33 5.66 -8.22 0.94
C ARG A 33 4.94 -8.78 -0.28
N GLU A 34 3.64 -8.54 -0.38
CA GLU A 34 2.84 -8.99 -1.52
C GLU A 34 3.33 -8.36 -2.84
N MET A 35 3.76 -7.09 -2.80
CA MET A 35 4.40 -6.41 -3.93
C MET A 35 5.69 -7.11 -4.37
N GLN A 36 6.53 -7.53 -3.43
CA GLN A 36 7.76 -8.26 -3.73
C GLN A 36 7.49 -9.68 -4.27
N GLU A 37 6.49 -10.38 -3.72
CA GLU A 37 6.14 -11.74 -4.13
C GLU A 37 5.50 -11.78 -5.53
N THR A 38 4.62 -10.82 -5.83
CA THR A 38 3.85 -10.81 -7.08
C THR A 38 4.49 -9.99 -8.18
N GLY A 39 5.32 -9.01 -7.84
CA GLY A 39 5.83 -8.00 -8.78
C GLY A 39 4.77 -6.99 -9.24
N ASP A 40 3.56 -7.02 -8.67
CA ASP A 40 2.51 -6.04 -8.91
C ASP A 40 2.81 -4.71 -8.20
N THR A 41 2.03 -3.67 -8.51
CA THR A 41 2.09 -2.39 -7.79
C THR A 41 1.27 -2.42 -6.50
N LEU A 42 1.67 -1.61 -5.50
CA LEU A 42 0.93 -1.44 -4.25
C LEU A 42 -0.53 -1.03 -4.49
N GLU A 43 -0.79 -0.20 -5.50
CA GLU A 43 -2.15 0.20 -5.88
C GLU A 43 -2.98 -1.00 -6.32
N SER A 44 -2.48 -1.79 -7.29
CA SER A 44 -3.16 -3.00 -7.76
C SER A 44 -3.46 -3.98 -6.62
N ILE A 45 -2.48 -4.19 -5.73
CA ILE A 45 -2.63 -5.07 -4.57
C ILE A 45 -3.73 -4.56 -3.63
N TYR A 46 -3.70 -3.26 -3.29
CA TYR A 46 -4.70 -2.66 -2.42
C TYR A 46 -6.10 -2.70 -3.04
N GLU A 47 -6.24 -2.41 -4.34
CA GLU A 47 -7.51 -2.49 -5.05
C GLU A 47 -8.07 -3.92 -5.07
N ARG A 48 -7.21 -4.94 -5.23
CA ARG A 48 -7.63 -6.35 -5.18
C ARG A 48 -8.10 -6.78 -3.79
N ARG A 49 -7.37 -6.37 -2.73
CA ARG A 49 -7.71 -6.72 -1.33
C ARG A 49 -9.02 -6.09 -0.88
N THR A 50 -9.25 -4.82 -1.22
CA THR A 50 -10.35 -4.02 -0.64
C THR A 50 -11.54 -3.82 -1.59
N GLY A 51 -11.35 -4.05 -2.89
CA GLY A 51 -12.32 -3.70 -3.93
C GLY A 51 -12.47 -2.19 -4.14
N MET A 52 -11.70 -1.36 -3.44
CA MET A 52 -11.78 0.09 -3.53
C MET A 52 -10.86 0.62 -4.63
N LYS A 53 -11.30 1.67 -5.34
CA LYS A 53 -10.49 2.30 -6.38
C LYS A 53 -9.55 3.36 -5.82
N VAL A 54 -8.26 3.17 -6.05
CA VAL A 54 -7.20 4.07 -5.60
C VAL A 54 -7.04 5.22 -6.58
N LYS A 55 -6.83 6.42 -6.04
CA LYS A 55 -6.50 7.63 -6.78
C LYS A 55 -5.01 7.92 -6.71
N ALA A 56 -4.43 7.76 -5.52
CA ALA A 56 -3.01 7.97 -5.27
C ALA A 56 -2.61 7.26 -3.98
N LEU A 57 -1.33 6.91 -3.89
CA LEU A 57 -0.70 6.37 -2.68
C LEU A 57 0.47 7.28 -2.30
N ARG A 58 0.64 7.53 -1.00
CA ARG A 58 1.79 8.26 -0.46
C ARG A 58 2.44 7.49 0.68
N LEU A 59 3.77 7.51 0.67
CA LEU A 59 4.58 7.08 1.81
C LEU A 59 4.77 8.29 2.72
N MET A 60 4.42 8.15 3.99
CA MET A 60 4.62 9.16 5.02
C MET A 60 5.72 8.70 5.97
N ASP A 61 6.77 9.51 6.07
CA ASP A 61 7.89 9.36 7.00
C ASP A 61 7.41 9.31 8.46
#